data_AF-A0A397TNE0-F1
#
_entry.id   AF-A0A397TNE0-F1
#
_cell.length_a   1.000
_cell.length_b   1.000
_cell.length_c   1.000
_cell.angle_alpha   90.00
_cell.angle_beta   90.00
_cell.angle_gamma   90.00
#
_symmetry.space_group_name_H-M   'P 1'
#
loop_
_entity.id
_entity.type
_entity.pdbx_description
1 polymer ?
#
loop_
_entity_poly.entity_id
_entity_poly.type
_entity_poly.pdbx_seq_one_letter_code
_entity_poly.pdbx_strand_id
1 'polypeptide(L)'
;MYNTKLIDLLEGSLHSTKDYLKAIQLVISIPEMFAYLENHILITPMDYPEQKNIRCAIVYRMINEEQSDISPQILNIIRFISPLHVSLNSRETIFLINYNFFEIMYYLIFGSDKILAKKPKLYQINLLLELAFKG
;
A
#
# COMPACT_ATOMS: atom_id res chain seq x y z
N MET A 1 22.64 6.27 11.60
CA MET A 1 22.02 5.29 10.67
C MET A 1 23.07 4.25 10.25
N TYR A 2 23.62 3.46 11.18
CA TYR A 2 24.68 2.49 10.86
C TYR A 2 24.18 1.05 10.64
N ASN A 3 22.87 0.80 10.77
CA ASN A 3 22.28 -0.55 10.74
C ASN A 3 21.31 -0.76 9.56
N THR A 4 21.33 0.09 8.54
CA THR A 4 20.46 -0.07 7.36
C THR A 4 21.32 -0.43 6.17
N LYS A 5 21.07 -1.60 5.58
CA LYS A 5 21.71 -2.04 4.33
C LYS A 5 20.65 -2.06 3.23
N LEU A 6 20.94 -1.39 2.12
CA LEU A 6 20.19 -1.58 0.88
C LEU A 6 20.57 -2.95 0.33
N ILE A 7 19.58 -3.82 0.18
CA ILE A 7 19.79 -5.19 -0.32
C ILE A 7 19.83 -5.17 -1.85
N ASP A 8 18.83 -4.55 -2.47
CA ASP A 8 18.71 -4.44 -3.91
C ASP A 8 17.73 -3.32 -4.28
N LEU A 9 17.74 -2.91 -5.55
CA LEU A 9 16.77 -2.01 -6.15
C LEU A 9 16.34 -2.62 -7.49
N LEU A 10 15.11 -3.13 -7.56
CA LEU A 10 14.56 -3.63 -8.82
C LEU A 10 13.47 -2.72 -9.34
N GLU A 11 13.65 -2.34 -10.59
CA GLU A 11 12.59 -1.83 -11.41
C GLU A 11 11.74 -3.00 -11.90
N GLY A 12 10.46 -2.99 -11.54
CA GLY A 12 9.49 -3.98 -11.97
C GLY A 12 8.14 -3.32 -12.19
N SER A 13 7.33 -3.90 -13.08
CA SER A 13 5.99 -3.38 -13.38
C SER A 13 5.02 -3.55 -12.21
N LEU A 14 5.30 -4.48 -11.28
CA LEU A 14 4.48 -4.79 -10.09
C LEU A 14 2.98 -4.89 -10.43
N HIS A 15 2.67 -5.56 -11.54
CA HIS A 15 1.30 -5.68 -12.03
C HIS A 15 0.72 -7.08 -11.82
N SER A 16 1.54 -8.12 -11.88
CA SER A 16 1.09 -9.51 -11.76
C SER A 16 1.62 -10.18 -10.49
N THR A 17 0.94 -11.25 -10.04
CA THR A 17 1.43 -12.11 -8.95
C THR A 17 2.86 -12.57 -9.17
N LYS A 18 3.26 -12.87 -10.41
CA LYS A 18 4.62 -13.27 -10.75
C LYS A 18 5.63 -12.16 -10.50
N ASP A 19 5.28 -10.92 -10.81
CA ASP A 19 6.17 -9.76 -10.60
C ASP A 19 6.38 -9.50 -9.10
N TYR A 20 5.30 -9.56 -8.32
CA TYR A 20 5.39 -9.43 -6.85
C TYR A 20 6.17 -10.60 -6.22
N LEU A 21 6.00 -11.82 -6.73
CA LEU A 21 6.75 -12.98 -6.26
C LEU A 21 8.25 -12.81 -6.48
N LYS A 22 8.67 -12.31 -7.64
CA LYS A 22 10.08 -12.01 -7.91
C LYS A 22 10.65 -11.00 -6.90
N ALA A 23 9.91 -9.92 -6.64
CA ALA A 23 10.32 -8.90 -5.67
C ALA A 23 10.48 -9.47 -4.25
N ILE A 24 9.51 -10.27 -3.79
CA ILE A 24 9.57 -10.89 -2.47
C ILE A 24 10.65 -11.98 -2.38
N GLN A 25 10.84 -12.77 -3.44
CA GLN A 25 11.86 -13.82 -3.48
C GLN A 25 13.24 -13.25 -3.24
N LEU A 26 13.55 -12.04 -3.70
CA LEU A 26 14.86 -11.41 -3.44
C LEU A 26 15.09 -11.15 -1.96
N VAL A 27 14.04 -10.70 -1.25
CA VAL A 27 14.11 -10.48 0.20
C VAL A 27 14.21 -11.81 0.94
N ILE A 28 13.41 -12.80 0.54
CA ILE A 28 13.41 -14.14 1.15
C ILE A 28 14.73 -14.88 0.90
N SER A 29 15.37 -14.68 -0.25
CA SER A 29 16.61 -15.38 -0.63
C SER A 29 17.84 -14.90 0.15
N ILE A 30 17.73 -13.81 0.90
CA ILE A 30 18.78 -13.38 1.83
C ILE A 30 18.91 -14.44 2.92
N PRO A 31 20.09 -15.04 3.16
CA PRO A 31 20.25 -16.12 4.11
C PRO A 31 19.74 -15.78 5.52
N GLU A 32 20.02 -14.58 6.01
CA GLU A 32 19.55 -14.09 7.31
C GLU A 32 18.04 -13.98 7.37
N MET A 33 17.41 -13.53 6.29
CA MET A 33 15.96 -13.39 6.20
C MET A 33 15.27 -14.75 6.06
N PHE A 34 15.84 -15.64 5.25
CA PHE A 34 15.38 -17.01 5.10
C PHE A 34 15.35 -17.72 6.46
N ALA A 35 16.47 -17.69 7.18
CA ALA A 35 16.60 -18.30 8.51
C ALA A 35 15.66 -17.64 9.54
N TYR A 36 15.50 -16.31 9.49
CA TYR A 36 14.54 -15.61 10.34
C TYR A 36 13.12 -16.12 10.11
N LEU A 37 12.70 -16.22 8.85
CA LEU A 37 11.37 -16.65 8.44
C LEU A 37 11.09 -18.14 8.69
N GLU A 38 12.06 -18.97 9.06
CA GLU A 38 11.78 -20.37 9.44
C GLU A 38 11.00 -20.46 10.76
N ASN A 39 11.30 -19.55 11.70
CA ASN A 39 10.76 -19.60 13.07
C ASN A 39 9.98 -18.34 13.47
N HIS A 40 9.94 -17.33 12.61
CA HIS A 40 9.31 -16.04 12.91
C HIS A 40 8.39 -15.60 11.78
N ILE A 41 7.48 -14.71 12.16
CA ILE A 41 6.58 -14.05 11.23
C ILE A 41 7.15 -12.68 10.87
N LEU A 42 7.07 -12.32 9.60
CA LEU A 42 7.29 -10.96 9.14
C LEU A 42 5.95 -10.27 8.94
N ILE A 43 5.74 -9.16 9.65
CA ILE A 43 4.57 -8.30 9.46
C ILE A 43 4.95 -7.19 8.49
N THR A 44 4.36 -7.19 7.30
CA THR A 44 4.66 -6.22 6.23
C THR A 44 3.48 -5.30 5.95
N PRO A 45 3.62 -3.98 6.12
CA PRO A 45 2.65 -3.03 5.61
C PRO A 45 2.70 -3.07 4.08
N MET A 46 1.54 -3.25 3.46
CA MET A 46 1.42 -3.36 2.00
C MET A 46 0.23 -2.55 1.49
N ASP A 47 0.31 -2.09 0.25
CA ASP A 47 -0.82 -1.50 -0.45
C ASP A 47 -1.83 -2.59 -0.90
N TYR A 48 -2.96 -2.20 -1.50
CA TYR A 48 -3.98 -3.18 -1.89
C TYR A 48 -3.49 -4.16 -2.99
N PRO A 49 -2.88 -3.70 -4.11
CA PRO A 49 -2.29 -4.59 -5.11
C PRO A 49 -1.29 -5.60 -4.53
N GLU A 50 -0.36 -5.17 -3.68
CA GLU A 50 0.62 -6.03 -3.02
C GLU A 50 -0.08 -7.09 -2.17
N GLN A 51 -1.00 -6.67 -1.30
CA GLN A 51 -1.73 -7.60 -0.43
C GLN A 51 -2.47 -8.67 -1.24
N LYS A 52 -3.13 -8.27 -2.33
CA LYS A 52 -3.89 -9.17 -3.21
C LYS A 52 -2.96 -10.19 -3.86
N ASN A 53 -1.88 -9.74 -4.50
CA ASN A 53 -1.00 -10.60 -5.26
C ASN A 53 -0.24 -11.58 -4.35
N ILE A 54 0.26 -11.11 -3.20
CA ILE A 54 0.91 -12.00 -2.23
C ILE A 54 -0.11 -12.96 -1.58
N ARG A 55 -1.39 -12.56 -1.44
CA ARG A 55 -2.46 -13.49 -1.03
C ARG A 55 -2.57 -14.64 -2.00
N CYS A 56 -2.65 -14.33 -3.30
CA CYS A 56 -2.77 -15.33 -4.34
C CYS A 56 -1.57 -16.28 -4.33
N ALA A 57 -0.36 -15.76 -4.14
CA ALA A 57 0.85 -16.56 -4.04
C ALA A 57 0.84 -17.51 -2.83
N ILE A 58 0.46 -17.02 -1.64
CA ILE A 58 0.33 -17.85 -0.42
C ILE A 58 -0.71 -18.96 -0.62
N VAL A 59 -1.90 -18.61 -1.11
CA VAL A 59 -2.96 -19.59 -1.37
C VAL A 59 -2.50 -20.63 -2.39
N TYR A 60 -1.82 -20.20 -3.45
CA TYR A 60 -1.26 -21.12 -4.45
C TYR A 60 -0.20 -22.06 -3.85
N ARG A 61 0.67 -21.56 -2.96
CA ARG A 61 1.66 -22.37 -2.22
C ARG A 61 1.01 -23.35 -1.24
N MET A 62 -0.09 -22.97 -0.61
CA MET A 62 -0.83 -23.85 0.30
C MET A 62 -1.54 -24.98 -0.45
N ILE A 63 -2.09 -24.70 -1.64
CA ILE A 63 -2.82 -25.69 -2.45
C ILE A 63 -1.87 -26.68 -3.14
N ASN A 64 -0.78 -26.18 -3.73
CA ASN A 64 0.12 -27.01 -4.56
C ASN A 64 1.38 -27.49 -3.80
N GLU A 65 1.52 -27.10 -2.55
CA GLU A 65 2.64 -27.46 -1.68
C GLU A 65 4.02 -27.28 -2.39
N GLU A 66 4.85 -28.32 -2.41
CA GLU A 66 6.18 -28.30 -3.04
C GLU A 66 6.13 -28.17 -4.57
N GLN A 67 4.99 -28.46 -5.22
CA GLN A 67 4.83 -28.34 -6.68
C GLN A 67 4.63 -26.88 -7.16
N SER A 68 4.54 -25.92 -6.23
CA SER A 68 4.26 -24.53 -6.56
C SER A 68 5.46 -23.71 -7.04
N ASP A 69 6.69 -24.22 -6.93
CA ASP A 69 7.96 -23.49 -7.10
C ASP A 69 8.09 -22.22 -6.23
N ILE A 70 7.20 -22.01 -5.26
CA ILE A 70 7.23 -20.88 -4.33
C ILE A 70 7.88 -21.32 -3.02
N SER A 71 8.81 -20.51 -2.52
CA SER A 71 9.49 -20.77 -1.26
C SER A 71 8.49 -20.83 -0.08
N PRO A 72 8.66 -21.77 0.86
CA PRO A 72 7.76 -21.92 2.01
C PRO A 72 7.76 -20.71 2.95
N GLN A 73 8.84 -19.91 2.96
CA GLN A 73 8.96 -18.69 3.78
C GLN A 73 7.86 -17.66 3.50
N ILE A 74 7.25 -17.68 2.31
CA ILE A 74 6.13 -16.78 2.00
C ILE A 74 4.94 -16.96 2.94
N LEU A 75 4.77 -18.17 3.50
CA LEU A 75 3.68 -18.49 4.44
C LEU A 75 3.82 -17.72 5.76
N ASN A 76 5.05 -17.32 6.10
CA ASN A 76 5.37 -16.59 7.32
C ASN A 76 5.32 -15.07 7.14
N ILE A 77 4.78 -14.58 6.02
CA ILE A 77 4.55 -13.16 5.77
C ILE A 77 3.09 -12.80 6.06
N ILE A 78 2.88 -12.05 7.15
CA ILE A 78 1.58 -11.45 7.49
C ILE A 78 1.48 -10.07 6.87
N ARG A 79 0.39 -9.87 6.14
CA ARG A 79 0.14 -8.66 5.37
C ARG A 79 -0.94 -7.85 6.06
N PHE A 80 -0.72 -6.55 6.16
CA PHE A 80 -1.74 -5.63 6.67
C PHE A 80 -1.72 -4.31 5.92
N ILE A 81 -2.83 -3.59 5.95
CA ILE A 81 -2.93 -2.25 5.37
C ILE A 81 -2.22 -1.24 6.27
N SER A 82 -1.25 -0.52 5.71
CA SER A 82 -0.50 0.45 6.49
C SER A 82 -1.43 1.54 7.05
N PRO A 83 -1.19 2.08 8.27
CA PRO A 83 -1.99 3.17 8.82
C PRO A 83 -2.00 4.40 7.92
N LEU A 84 -0.91 4.61 7.16
CA LEU A 84 -0.83 5.66 6.16
C LEU A 84 -1.85 5.46 5.04
N HIS A 85 -1.94 4.26 4.45
CA HIS A 85 -2.94 3.98 3.41
C HIS A 85 -4.36 4.10 3.93
N VAL A 86 -4.63 3.64 5.16
CA VAL A 86 -5.94 3.83 5.80
C VAL A 86 -6.25 5.32 5.91
N SER A 87 -5.33 6.11 6.47
CA SER A 87 -5.50 7.57 6.62
C SER A 87 -5.72 8.29 5.28
N LEU A 88 -4.98 7.92 4.23
CA LEU A 88 -5.11 8.50 2.89
C LEU A 88 -6.48 8.19 2.28
N ASN A 89 -6.87 6.91 2.29
CA ASN A 89 -8.15 6.47 1.75
C ASN A 89 -9.33 7.05 2.52
N SER A 90 -9.23 7.15 3.85
CA SER A 90 -10.28 7.77 4.67
C SER A 90 -10.48 9.25 4.34
N ARG A 91 -9.39 10.01 4.18
CA ARG A 91 -9.47 11.43 3.82
C ARG A 91 -10.06 11.64 2.42
N GLU A 92 -9.61 10.86 1.44
CA GLU A 92 -10.19 10.89 0.10
C GLU A 92 -11.68 10.51 0.12
N THR A 93 -12.05 9.49 0.90
CA THR A 93 -13.43 9.03 1.04
C THR A 93 -14.34 10.09 1.64
N ILE A 94 -13.91 10.72 2.76
CA ILE A 94 -14.67 11.80 3.41
C ILE A 94 -14.90 12.95 2.44
N PHE A 95 -13.85 13.32 1.69
CA PHE A 95 -13.94 14.36 0.68
C PHE A 95 -14.94 14.01 -0.43
N LEU A 96 -14.84 12.80 -1.01
CA LEU A 96 -15.71 12.38 -2.11
C LEU A 96 -17.18 12.24 -1.69
N ILE A 97 -17.46 11.70 -0.50
CA ILE A 97 -18.83 11.58 0.02
C ILE A 97 -19.46 12.97 0.22
N ASN A 98 -18.68 13.94 0.66
CA ASN A 98 -19.15 15.30 0.95
C ASN A 98 -18.72 16.30 -0.12
N TYR A 99 -18.53 15.85 -1.37
CA TYR A 99 -17.94 16.66 -2.43
C TYR A 99 -18.66 18.01 -2.60
N ASN A 100 -19.99 18.03 -2.60
CA ASN A 100 -20.78 19.25 -2.79
C ASN A 100 -20.52 20.29 -1.68
N PHE A 101 -20.34 19.84 -0.44
CA PHE A 101 -19.99 20.73 0.68
C PHE A 101 -18.60 21.36 0.45
N PHE A 102 -17.62 20.53 0.10
CA PHE A 102 -16.26 21.00 -0.16
C PHE A 102 -16.18 21.90 -1.41
N GLU A 103 -17.02 21.67 -2.41
CA GLU A 103 -17.12 22.51 -3.60
C GLU A 103 -17.66 23.91 -3.26
N ILE A 104 -18.73 23.99 -2.47
CA ILE A 104 -19.26 25.28 -1.98
C ILE A 104 -18.19 26.02 -1.17
N MET A 105 -17.56 25.33 -0.20
CA MET A 105 -16.50 25.92 0.62
C MET A 105 -15.31 26.39 -0.22
N TYR A 106 -14.92 25.61 -1.23
CA TYR A 106 -13.85 25.98 -2.15
C TYR A 106 -14.19 27.26 -2.92
N TYR A 107 -15.41 27.40 -3.45
CA TYR A 107 -15.83 28.62 -4.16
C TYR A 107 -15.95 29.84 -3.24
N LEU A 108 -16.35 29.65 -1.98
CA LEU A 108 -16.39 30.73 -0.98
C LEU A 108 -14.99 31.26 -0.65
N ILE A 109 -13.98 30.38 -0.58
CA ILE A 109 -12.61 30.75 -0.18
C ILE A 109 -11.78 31.25 -1.37
N PHE A 110 -11.88 30.57 -2.52
CA PHE A 110 -10.99 30.80 -3.67
C PHE A 110 -11.65 31.56 -4.82
N GLY A 111 -12.95 31.81 -4.75
CA GLY A 111 -13.74 32.46 -5.79
C GLY A 111 -14.49 31.46 -6.68
N SER A 112 -15.66 31.88 -7.18
CA SER A 112 -16.53 31.09 -8.05
C SER A 112 -16.01 30.93 -9.48
N ASP A 113 -14.96 31.68 -9.86
CA ASP A 113 -14.25 31.53 -11.13
C ASP A 113 -13.28 30.33 -11.12
N LYS A 114 -12.97 29.78 -9.95
CA LYS A 114 -12.12 28.59 -9.80
C LYS A 114 -12.93 27.31 -9.93
N ILE A 115 -12.28 26.24 -10.38
CA ILE A 115 -12.88 24.92 -10.53
C ILE A 115 -12.24 23.97 -9.52
N LEU A 116 -13.05 23.32 -8.70
CA LEU A 116 -12.61 22.18 -7.89
C LEU A 116 -12.68 20.92 -8.77
N ALA A 117 -11.56 20.21 -8.90
CA ALA A 117 -11.55 18.95 -9.64
C ALA A 117 -12.37 17.89 -8.91
N LYS A 118 -13.12 17.05 -9.66
CA LYS A 118 -13.87 15.91 -9.08
C LYS A 118 -12.99 14.91 -8.32
N LYS A 119 -11.71 14.82 -8.72
CA LYS A 119 -10.67 14.05 -8.02
C LYS A 119 -9.44 14.93 -7.81
N PRO A 120 -9.45 15.79 -6.79
CA PRO A 120 -8.35 16.71 -6.54
C PRO A 120 -7.11 15.98 -6.01
N LYS A 121 -5.95 16.65 -6.07
CA LYS A 121 -4.71 16.10 -5.50
C LYS A 121 -4.83 16.03 -3.97
N LEU A 122 -4.13 15.07 -3.36
CA LEU A 122 -4.19 14.83 -1.91
C LEU A 122 -3.93 16.09 -1.07
N TYR A 123 -3.00 16.97 -1.48
CA TYR A 123 -2.74 18.20 -0.74
C TYR A 123 -3.93 19.16 -0.74
N GLN A 124 -4.73 19.19 -1.81
CA GLN A 124 -5.95 20.01 -1.90
C GLN A 124 -7.04 19.43 -1.01
N ILE A 125 -7.20 18.10 -1.01
CA ILE A 125 -8.11 17.39 -0.10
C ILE A 125 -7.72 17.71 1.35
N ASN A 126 -6.44 17.59 1.70
CA ASN A 126 -5.96 17.88 3.04
C ASN A 126 -6.21 19.34 3.43
N LEU A 127 -5.96 20.30 2.54
CA LEU A 127 -6.21 21.72 2.80
C LEU A 127 -7.69 21.98 3.13
N LEU A 128 -8.60 21.43 2.33
CA LEU A 128 -10.03 21.62 2.53
C LEU A 128 -10.52 20.93 3.81
N LEU A 129 -10.03 19.73 4.11
CA LEU A 129 -10.32 19.06 5.38
C LEU A 129 -9.83 19.86 6.58
N GLU A 130 -8.62 20.43 6.51
CA GLU A 130 -8.06 21.28 7.56
C GLU A 130 -8.85 22.57 7.77
N LEU A 131 -9.28 23.22 6.69
CA LEU A 131 -10.13 24.41 6.75
C LEU A 131 -11.48 24.09 7.38
N ALA A 132 -12.15 23.03 6.93
CA ALA A 132 -13.41 22.58 7.49
C ALA A 132 -13.29 22.19 8.99
N PHE A 133 -12.15 21.66 9.40
CA PHE A 133 -11.90 21.30 10.81
C PHE A 133 -11.65 22.53 11.69
N LYS A 134 -10.97 23.56 11.17
CA LYS A 134 -10.56 24.74 11.95
C LYS A 134 -11.60 25.86 12.01
N GLY A 135 -12.53 25.92 11.06
CA GLY A 135 -13.52 27.00 10.95
C GLY A 135 -13.00 28.16 10.14
#